data_AF-A0A661TMU2-F1
#
_entry.id   AF-A0A661TMU2-F1
#
_cell.length_a   1.000
_cell.length_b   1.000
_cell.length_c   1.000
_cell.angle_alpha   90.00
_cell.angle_beta   90.00
_cell.angle_gamma   90.00
#
_symmetry.space_group_name_H-M   'P 1'
#
loop_
_entity.id
_entity.type
_entity.pdbx_description
1 polymer ?
#
loop_
_entity_poly.entity_id
_entity_poly.type
_entity_poly.pdbx_seq_one_letter_code
_entity_poly.pdbx_strand_id
1 'polypeptide(L)'
;GVGPMAAVAGAIAEFVGKELSNYSSEVIVENGGDIFIKSDKIRKVSIFAGESPLSQKIIFEIKAQKNYIGICTSSGTVGPSLSFGKADAVTIISDSVSLADAAATAVGNIIKTKEDIDRGLSYAQKIQRVKGVVIIKDDKMGLWGDINFIIVK
;
A
#
# COMPACT_ATOMS: atom_id res chain seq x y z
N GLY A 1 3.07 -5.79 15.98
CA GLY A 1 4.14 -6.19 15.05
C GLY A 1 3.71 -7.42 14.27
N VAL A 2 4.40 -7.74 13.19
CA VAL A 2 4.18 -8.92 12.34
C VAL A 2 5.49 -9.71 12.19
N GLY A 3 5.42 -10.95 11.71
CA GLY A 3 6.61 -11.74 11.40
C GLY A 3 7.34 -11.25 10.14
N PRO A 4 8.63 -11.59 9.94
CA PRO A 4 9.42 -11.10 8.80
C PRO A 4 8.85 -11.46 7.43
N MET A 5 8.14 -12.58 7.32
CA MET A 5 7.53 -13.04 6.07
C MET A 5 6.47 -12.05 5.55
N ALA A 6 5.90 -11.22 6.40
CA ALA A 6 4.96 -10.17 6.02
C ALA A 6 5.61 -9.00 5.26
N ALA A 7 6.92 -9.01 5.04
CA ALA A 7 7.66 -7.98 4.31
C ALA A 7 8.29 -8.51 3.02
N VAL A 8 8.10 -9.80 2.71
CA VAL A 8 8.93 -10.51 1.71
C VAL A 8 8.69 -10.00 0.30
N ALA A 9 7.43 -9.72 -0.05
CA ALA A 9 7.06 -9.33 -1.39
C ALA A 9 7.51 -7.90 -1.67
N GLY A 10 7.29 -7.00 -0.69
CA GLY A 10 7.83 -5.65 -0.70
C GLY A 10 9.36 -5.61 -0.69
N ALA A 11 10.03 -6.49 0.06
CA ALA A 11 11.48 -6.58 0.05
C ALA A 11 12.01 -6.97 -1.34
N ILE A 12 11.45 -8.00 -1.97
CA ILE A 12 11.83 -8.40 -3.33
C ILE A 12 11.65 -7.25 -4.31
N ALA A 13 10.49 -6.58 -4.29
CA ALA A 13 10.23 -5.42 -5.15
C ALA A 13 11.24 -4.29 -4.91
N GLU A 14 11.62 -4.04 -3.65
CA GLU A 14 12.61 -3.01 -3.29
C GLU A 14 14.00 -3.33 -3.82
N PHE A 15 14.50 -4.55 -3.60
CA PHE A 15 15.85 -4.94 -4.02
C PHE A 15 15.98 -4.99 -5.54
N VAL A 16 14.99 -5.57 -6.23
CA VAL A 16 14.95 -5.58 -7.70
C VAL A 16 14.84 -4.16 -8.25
N GLY A 17 13.97 -3.33 -7.67
CA GLY A 17 13.77 -1.94 -8.10
C GLY A 17 15.03 -1.10 -7.93
N LYS A 18 15.77 -1.27 -6.83
CA LYS A 18 17.05 -0.61 -6.59
C LYS A 18 18.12 -1.02 -7.60
N GLU A 19 18.23 -2.31 -7.92
CA GLU A 19 19.21 -2.77 -8.88
C GLU A 19 18.92 -2.23 -10.29
N LEU A 20 17.66 -2.33 -10.75
CA LEU A 20 17.24 -1.80 -12.04
C LEU A 20 17.39 -0.27 -12.13
N SER A 21 17.32 0.43 -10.99
CA SER A 21 17.49 1.88 -10.92
C SER A 21 18.90 2.36 -11.27
N ASN A 22 19.89 1.46 -11.33
CA ASN A 22 21.23 1.76 -11.84
C ASN A 22 21.25 1.85 -13.38
N TYR A 23 20.24 1.26 -14.04
CA TYR A 23 20.16 1.17 -15.50
C TYR A 23 19.05 2.04 -16.09
N SER A 24 18.09 2.49 -15.26
CA SER A 24 16.98 3.35 -15.68
C SER A 24 16.60 4.38 -14.60
N SER A 25 16.22 5.59 -15.04
CA SER A 25 15.57 6.58 -14.17
C SER A 25 14.07 6.30 -13.96
N GLU A 26 13.49 5.45 -14.80
CA GLU A 26 12.08 5.06 -14.78
C GLU A 26 11.97 3.56 -14.49
N VAL A 27 11.60 3.19 -13.28
CA VAL A 27 11.48 1.81 -12.81
C VAL A 27 10.20 1.65 -12.02
N ILE A 28 9.39 0.68 -12.41
CA ILE A 28 8.23 0.20 -11.64
C ILE A 28 8.40 -1.31 -11.48
N VAL A 29 8.41 -1.78 -10.25
CA VAL A 29 8.41 -3.22 -9.94
C VAL A 29 7.16 -3.52 -9.15
N GLU A 30 6.31 -4.37 -9.69
CA GLU A 30 5.11 -4.88 -9.04
C GLU A 30 5.36 -6.34 -8.67
N ASN A 31 5.21 -6.66 -7.39
CA ASN A 31 5.22 -8.03 -6.89
C ASN A 31 3.91 -8.30 -6.16
N GLY A 32 2.84 -8.54 -6.91
CA GLY A 32 1.49 -8.63 -6.36
C GLY A 32 0.99 -7.27 -5.87
N GLY A 33 0.63 -7.18 -4.59
CA GLY A 33 0.13 -5.93 -3.98
C GLY A 33 1.22 -4.90 -3.67
N ASP A 34 2.50 -5.25 -3.88
CA ASP A 34 3.66 -4.49 -3.41
C ASP A 34 4.42 -3.86 -4.56
N ILE A 35 4.51 -2.54 -4.54
CA ILE A 35 4.99 -1.76 -5.67
C ILE A 35 6.16 -0.87 -5.24
N PHE A 36 7.27 -0.99 -5.96
CA PHE A 36 8.36 -0.03 -5.98
C PHE A 36 8.18 0.91 -7.18
N ILE A 37 8.30 2.22 -6.98
CA ILE A 37 8.25 3.22 -8.07
C ILE A 37 9.41 4.20 -7.93
N LYS A 38 10.25 4.30 -8.97
CA LYS A 38 11.20 5.39 -9.21
C LYS A 38 10.85 6.02 -10.56
N SER A 39 10.52 7.31 -10.59
CA SER A 39 10.00 7.97 -11.78
C SER A 39 10.17 9.48 -11.67
N ASP A 40 10.65 10.11 -12.74
CA ASP A 40 10.74 11.57 -12.90
C ASP A 40 9.44 12.14 -13.50
N LYS A 41 8.43 11.30 -13.70
CA LYS A 41 7.08 11.65 -14.15
C LYS A 41 6.04 11.32 -13.09
N ILE A 42 4.90 11.99 -13.15
CA ILE A 42 3.72 11.63 -12.35
C ILE A 42 3.26 10.23 -12.76
N ARG A 43 3.04 9.36 -11.77
CA ARG A 43 2.47 8.02 -11.96
C ARG A 43 1.12 7.91 -11.27
N LYS A 44 0.25 7.10 -11.86
CA LYS A 44 -1.09 6.84 -11.34
C LYS A 44 -1.16 5.40 -10.86
N VAL A 45 -1.62 5.20 -9.63
CA VAL A 45 -1.77 3.87 -9.03
C VAL A 45 -3.20 3.73 -8.53
N SER A 46 -3.97 2.80 -9.10
CA SER A 46 -5.32 2.49 -8.63
C SER A 46 -5.28 1.43 -7.55
N ILE A 47 -6.19 1.51 -6.57
CA ILE A 47 -6.35 0.49 -5.54
C ILE A 47 -7.39 -0.52 -6.00
N PHE A 48 -7.02 -1.80 -6.06
CA PHE A 48 -7.98 -2.89 -6.22
C PHE A 48 -8.43 -3.38 -4.84
N ALA A 49 -9.74 -3.30 -4.56
CA ALA A 49 -10.34 -3.65 -3.27
C ALA A 49 -11.44 -4.72 -3.43
N GLY A 50 -11.23 -5.67 -4.35
CA GLY A 50 -12.15 -6.78 -4.58
C GLY A 50 -13.54 -6.30 -5.00
N GLU A 51 -14.56 -6.85 -4.34
CA GLU A 51 -15.99 -6.56 -4.56
C GLU A 51 -16.46 -5.23 -3.95
N SER A 52 -15.59 -4.51 -3.23
CA SER A 52 -15.95 -3.19 -2.70
C SER A 52 -16.38 -2.26 -3.85
N PRO A 53 -17.45 -1.46 -3.70
CA PRO A 53 -17.83 -0.45 -4.69
C PRO A 53 -16.75 0.64 -4.87
N LEU A 54 -15.75 0.70 -3.97
CA LEU A 54 -14.61 1.62 -4.05
C LEU A 54 -13.41 1.01 -4.83
N SER A 55 -13.51 -0.25 -5.23
CA SER A 55 -12.47 -0.94 -6.01
C SER A 55 -12.22 -0.22 -7.34
N GLN A 56 -10.95 0.10 -7.60
CA GLN A 56 -10.46 0.88 -8.75
C GLN A 56 -11.02 2.31 -8.86
N LYS A 57 -11.74 2.81 -7.85
CA LYS A 57 -12.27 4.17 -7.83
C LYS A 57 -11.28 5.18 -7.26
N ILE A 58 -10.32 4.73 -6.45
CA ILE A 58 -9.30 5.58 -5.82
C ILE A 58 -8.02 5.44 -6.62
N ILE A 59 -7.53 6.56 -7.16
CA ILE A 59 -6.29 6.63 -7.92
C ILE A 59 -5.32 7.58 -7.21
N PHE A 60 -4.20 7.04 -6.75
CA PHE A 60 -3.10 7.83 -6.23
C PHE A 60 -2.33 8.52 -7.35
N GLU A 61 -2.01 9.78 -7.15
CA GLU A 61 -1.06 10.53 -7.97
C GLU A 61 0.28 10.57 -7.26
N ILE A 62 1.20 9.74 -7.74
CA ILE A 62 2.57 9.66 -7.25
C ILE A 62 3.38 10.71 -8.00
N LYS A 63 3.78 11.76 -7.28
CA LYS A 63 4.60 12.84 -7.83
C LYS A 63 5.95 12.31 -8.29
N ALA A 64 6.51 12.99 -9.29
CA ALA A 64 7.89 12.77 -9.70
C ALA A 64 8.85 13.01 -8.51
N GLN A 65 9.77 12.09 -8.29
CA GLN A 65 10.78 12.23 -7.23
C GLN A 65 12.05 11.44 -7.56
N LYS A 66 13.20 11.98 -7.13
CA LYS A 66 14.52 11.37 -7.37
C LYS A 66 14.68 10.01 -6.68
N ASN A 67 14.10 9.87 -5.50
CA ASN A 67 14.09 8.63 -4.74
C ASN A 67 12.89 7.78 -5.13
N TYR A 68 12.94 6.49 -4.82
CA TYR A 68 11.79 5.61 -5.00
C TYR A 68 10.75 5.80 -3.89
N ILE A 69 9.52 5.33 -4.15
CA ILE A 69 8.45 5.18 -3.16
C ILE A 69 7.95 3.73 -3.17
N GLY A 70 7.60 3.23 -2.00
CA GLY A 70 6.88 1.98 -1.81
C GLY A 70 5.40 2.21 -1.62
N ILE A 71 4.59 1.44 -2.32
CA ILE A 71 3.12 1.41 -2.20
C ILE A 71 2.72 -0.05 -2.10
N CYS A 72 2.28 -0.47 -0.92
CA CYS A 72 2.05 -1.88 -0.62
C CYS A 72 0.64 -2.09 -0.12
N THR A 73 -0.04 -3.11 -0.63
CA THR A 73 -1.43 -3.38 -0.32
C THR A 73 -1.60 -4.78 0.26
N SER A 74 -2.17 -4.84 1.46
CA SER A 74 -2.66 -6.09 2.05
C SER A 74 -4.17 -6.18 1.89
N SER A 75 -4.67 -7.39 1.65
CA SER A 75 -6.11 -7.68 1.60
C SER A 75 -6.39 -8.98 2.33
N GLY A 76 -7.55 -9.06 2.98
CA GLY A 76 -8.10 -10.30 3.53
C GLY A 76 -9.26 -10.88 2.73
N THR A 77 -9.70 -10.19 1.68
CA THR A 77 -10.80 -10.64 0.81
C THR A 77 -10.36 -10.90 -0.63
N VAL A 78 -9.13 -10.52 -0.99
CA VAL A 78 -8.55 -10.67 -2.33
C VAL A 78 -7.22 -11.43 -2.25
N GLY A 79 -7.06 -12.41 -3.15
CA GLY A 79 -5.83 -13.16 -3.34
C GLY A 79 -5.68 -14.40 -2.43
N PRO A 80 -4.65 -15.23 -2.66
CA PRO A 80 -4.43 -16.47 -1.92
C PRO A 80 -3.71 -16.28 -0.58
N SER A 81 -3.20 -15.07 -0.31
CA SER A 81 -2.35 -14.77 0.84
C SER A 81 -3.15 -14.84 2.14
N LEU A 82 -2.61 -15.51 3.15
CA LEU A 82 -3.23 -15.60 4.47
C LEU A 82 -3.20 -14.22 5.15
N SER A 83 -4.39 -13.64 5.35
CA SER A 83 -4.59 -12.46 6.18
C SER A 83 -5.40 -12.84 7.41
N PHE A 84 -5.04 -12.32 8.59
CA PHE A 84 -5.82 -12.51 9.80
C PHE A 84 -6.97 -11.50 9.92
N GLY A 85 -6.96 -10.48 9.07
CA GLY A 85 -8.02 -9.48 8.94
C GLY A 85 -9.00 -9.79 7.82
N LYS A 86 -9.96 -8.88 7.64
CA LYS A 86 -10.98 -8.92 6.58
C LYS A 86 -11.07 -7.62 5.79
N ALA A 87 -10.03 -6.78 5.84
CA ALA A 87 -9.98 -5.58 5.00
C ALA A 87 -10.07 -5.95 3.52
N ASP A 88 -10.75 -5.11 2.74
CA ASP A 88 -10.81 -5.27 1.30
C ASP A 88 -9.52 -4.75 0.65
N ALA A 89 -8.99 -3.64 1.16
CA ALA A 89 -7.63 -3.20 0.89
C ALA A 89 -7.10 -2.36 2.06
N VAL A 90 -5.84 -2.58 2.41
CA VAL A 90 -5.04 -1.67 3.23
C VAL A 90 -3.78 -1.33 2.46
N THR A 91 -3.71 -0.10 1.95
CA THR A 91 -2.56 0.37 1.19
C THR A 91 -1.71 1.31 2.05
N ILE A 92 -0.42 1.01 2.16
CA ILE A 92 0.57 1.82 2.87
C ILE A 92 1.55 2.44 1.89
N ILE A 93 1.89 3.70 2.13
CA ILE A 93 2.92 4.45 1.39
C ILE A 93 4.11 4.70 2.31
N SER A 94 5.33 4.38 1.86
CA SER A 94 6.58 4.62 2.61
C SER A 94 7.81 4.73 1.69
N ASP A 95 8.90 5.32 2.20
CA ASP A 95 10.22 5.29 1.53
C ASP A 95 10.95 3.93 1.66
N SER A 96 10.27 2.93 2.22
CA SER A 96 10.71 1.54 2.22
C SER A 96 9.53 0.65 1.87
N VAL A 97 9.68 -0.10 0.78
CA VAL A 97 8.65 -1.01 0.27
C VAL A 97 8.48 -2.19 1.23
N SER A 98 9.59 -2.72 1.77
CA SER A 98 9.52 -3.78 2.79
C SER A 98 8.80 -3.34 4.07
N LEU A 99 9.02 -2.09 4.51
CA LEU A 99 8.25 -1.52 5.62
C LEU A 99 6.77 -1.34 5.26
N ALA A 100 6.48 -0.86 4.06
CA ALA A 100 5.11 -0.65 3.61
C ALA A 100 4.32 -1.97 3.57
N ASP A 101 4.92 -3.06 3.08
CA ASP A 101 4.33 -4.41 3.05
C ASP A 101 4.01 -4.92 4.46
N ALA A 102 5.01 -4.90 5.36
CA ALA A 102 4.82 -5.31 6.75
C ALA A 102 3.78 -4.46 7.49
N ALA A 103 3.78 -3.15 7.26
CA ALA A 103 2.81 -2.24 7.84
C ALA A 103 1.40 -2.47 7.28
N ALA A 104 1.26 -2.74 5.98
CA ALA A 104 -0.01 -3.03 5.34
C ALA A 104 -0.61 -4.31 5.94
N THR A 105 0.20 -5.35 6.11
CA THR A 105 -0.21 -6.59 6.80
C THR A 105 -0.57 -6.33 8.26
N ALA A 106 0.23 -5.56 8.99
CA ALA A 106 -0.03 -5.27 10.40
C ALA A 106 -1.34 -4.50 10.62
N VAL A 107 -1.61 -3.50 9.78
CA VAL A 107 -2.86 -2.71 9.80
C VAL A 107 -4.03 -3.56 9.29
N GLY A 108 -3.84 -4.33 8.21
CA GLY A 108 -4.85 -5.24 7.67
C GLY A 108 -5.38 -6.22 8.72
N ASN A 109 -4.49 -6.79 9.54
CA ASN A 109 -4.87 -7.70 10.63
C ASN A 109 -5.74 -7.06 11.73
N ILE A 110 -5.75 -5.72 11.84
CA ILE A 110 -6.61 -5.00 12.80
C ILE A 110 -8.04 -4.92 12.26
N ILE A 111 -8.21 -4.81 10.95
CA ILE A 111 -9.49 -4.52 10.31
C ILE A 111 -10.30 -5.80 10.14
N LYS A 112 -11.43 -5.90 10.85
CA LYS A 112 -12.40 -6.99 10.70
C LYS A 112 -13.74 -6.47 10.17
N THR A 113 -14.07 -5.25 10.55
CA THR A 113 -15.31 -4.54 10.25
C THR A 113 -14.99 -3.09 9.87
N LYS A 114 -15.95 -2.36 9.31
CA LYS A 114 -15.76 -0.95 8.92
C LYS A 114 -15.56 -0.03 10.13
N GLU A 115 -16.01 -0.44 11.31
CA GLU A 115 -15.83 0.27 12.58
C GLU A 115 -14.36 0.24 13.05
N ASP A 116 -13.54 -0.68 12.53
CA ASP A 116 -12.12 -0.79 12.90
C ASP A 116 -11.22 0.23 12.16
N ILE A 117 -11.76 0.97 11.17
CA ILE A 117 -10.98 1.86 10.30
C ILE A 117 -10.18 2.88 11.12
N ASP A 118 -10.82 3.60 12.04
CA ASP A 118 -10.15 4.64 12.85
C ASP A 118 -9.02 4.07 13.72
N ARG A 119 -9.23 2.85 14.23
CA ARG A 119 -8.19 2.11 14.98
C ARG A 119 -7.02 1.74 14.08
N GLY A 120 -7.28 1.29 12.85
CA GLY A 120 -6.25 0.99 11.86
C GLY A 120 -5.44 2.24 11.47
N LEU A 121 -6.12 3.37 11.21
CA LEU A 121 -5.47 4.66 10.92
C LEU A 121 -4.58 5.11 12.09
N SER A 122 -5.11 5.03 13.31
CA SER A 122 -4.37 5.40 14.53
C SER A 122 -3.16 4.50 14.78
N TYR A 123 -3.21 3.23 14.35
CA TYR A 123 -2.07 2.33 14.43
C TYR A 123 -1.01 2.68 13.38
N ALA A 124 -1.42 2.89 12.12
CA ALA A 124 -0.52 3.27 11.02
C ALA A 124 0.26 4.56 11.33
N GLN A 125 -0.41 5.54 11.93
CA GLN A 125 0.18 6.82 12.39
C GLN A 125 1.37 6.66 13.34
N LYS A 126 1.39 5.59 14.13
CA LYS A 126 2.45 5.32 15.11
C LYS A 126 3.67 4.63 14.50
N ILE A 127 3.55 4.13 13.27
CA ILE A 127 4.64 3.45 12.58
C ILE A 127 5.55 4.50 11.95
N GLN A 128 6.76 4.62 12.49
CA GLN A 128 7.76 5.55 11.93
C GLN A 128 8.00 5.25 10.44
N ARG A 129 8.17 6.31 9.65
CA ARG A 129 8.43 6.27 8.20
C ARG A 129 7.26 5.81 7.33
N VAL A 130 6.09 5.50 7.89
CA VAL A 130 4.85 5.44 7.09
C VAL A 130 4.45 6.88 6.75
N LYS A 131 4.26 7.15 5.46
CA LYS A 131 3.89 8.46 4.92
C LYS A 131 2.39 8.62 4.71
N GLY A 132 1.72 7.49 4.46
CA GLY A 132 0.28 7.48 4.29
C GLY A 132 -0.30 6.07 4.38
N VAL A 133 -1.59 6.02 4.66
CA VAL A 133 -2.41 4.82 4.68
C VAL A 133 -3.77 5.10 4.04
N VAL A 134 -4.28 4.14 3.28
CA VAL A 134 -5.69 4.03 2.90
C VAL A 134 -6.21 2.68 3.35
N ILE A 135 -7.38 2.69 3.99
CA ILE A 135 -8.07 1.49 4.45
C ILE A 135 -9.44 1.47 3.79
N ILE A 136 -9.78 0.37 3.13
CA ILE A 136 -11.07 0.13 2.51
C ILE A 136 -11.69 -1.11 3.17
N LYS A 137 -12.93 -0.95 3.64
CA LYS A 137 -13.77 -2.05 4.10
C LYS A 137 -15.21 -1.80 3.69
N ASP A 138 -15.78 -2.73 2.95
CA ASP A 138 -17.13 -2.68 2.39
C ASP A 138 -17.33 -1.38 1.58
N ASP A 139 -18.25 -0.52 2.00
CA ASP A 139 -18.58 0.77 1.40
C ASP A 139 -17.82 1.95 2.02
N LYS A 140 -16.90 1.69 2.96
CA LYS A 140 -16.19 2.73 3.73
C LYS A 140 -14.71 2.77 3.40
N MET A 141 -14.17 3.99 3.49
CA MET A 141 -12.76 4.28 3.37
C MET A 141 -12.31 5.21 4.49
N GLY A 142 -11.12 4.95 5.02
CA GLY A 142 -10.36 5.89 5.85
C GLY A 142 -9.00 6.17 5.23
N LEU A 143 -8.49 7.38 5.45
CA LEU A 143 -7.19 7.80 4.93
C LEU A 143 -6.43 8.68 5.93
N TRP A 144 -5.11 8.58 5.92
CA TRP A 144 -4.23 9.47 6.69
C TRP A 144 -2.89 9.64 5.96
N GLY A 145 -2.27 10.81 6.10
CA GLY A 145 -0.93 11.11 5.61
C GLY A 145 -0.89 11.93 4.31
N ASP A 146 0.29 12.03 3.72
CA ASP A 146 0.52 12.78 2.48
C ASP A 146 0.12 11.92 1.26
N ILE A 147 -1.18 11.87 1.01
CA ILE A 147 -1.78 11.10 -0.07
C ILE A 147 -2.50 12.06 -1.02
N ASN A 148 -1.98 12.20 -2.23
CA ASN A 148 -2.68 12.86 -3.32
C ASN A 148 -3.47 11.80 -4.09
N PHE A 149 -4.78 11.95 -4.15
CA PHE A 149 -5.65 11.00 -4.85
C PHE A 149 -6.82 11.71 -5.54
N ILE A 150 -7.35 11.04 -6.56
CA ILE A 150 -8.61 11.38 -7.20
C ILE A 150 -9.58 10.22 -7.06
N ILE A 151 -10.87 10.55 -6.98
CA ILE A 151 -11.95 9.57 -7.03
C ILE A 151 -12.58 9.64 -8.42
N VAL A 152 -12.56 8.52 -9.15
CA VAL A 152 -13.23 8.40 -10.45
C VAL A 152 -14.65 7.91 -10.27
N LYS A 153 -15.56 8.37 -11.13
CA LYS A 153 -16.97 7.98 -11.13
C LYS A 153 -17.16 6.52 -11.57
#